data_AF-A0A5K7ZQ07-F1
#
_entry.id   AF-A0A5K7ZQ07-F1
#
_cell.length_a   1.000
_cell.length_b   1.000
_cell.length_c   1.000
_cell.angle_alpha   90.00
_cell.angle_beta   90.00
_cell.angle_gamma   90.00
#
_symmetry.space_group_name_H-M   'P 1'
#
loop_
_entity.id
_entity.type
_entity.pdbx_description
1 polymer ?
#
loop_
_entity_poly.entity_id
_entity_poly.type
_entity_poly.pdbx_seq_one_letter_code
_entity_poly.pdbx_strand_id
1 'polypeptide(L)'
;MSGLNDFKFAALSPEDLETIKALEKKLGPDIRLVAVESKDVLYAMEAKMAPNEWQRVDEVYPEIKGIKAYFTDQDAAREAKGWLKGFLINNNLIPKPKKRPIRIRQVVNTEK
;
A
#
# COMPACT_ATOMS: atom_id res chain seq x y z
N MET A 1 0.20 20.18 -3.79
CA MET A 1 0.66 20.36 -2.41
C MET A 1 -0.09 19.38 -1.51
N SER A 2 0.36 18.12 -1.38
CA SER A 2 -0.21 17.15 -0.42
C SER A 2 0.65 15.87 -0.28
N GLY A 3 1.99 15.99 -0.37
CA GLY A 3 2.90 14.83 -0.25
C GLY A 3 3.58 14.70 1.11
N LEU A 4 3.61 15.77 1.92
CA LEU A 4 4.36 15.81 3.19
C LEU A 4 3.57 15.33 4.41
N ASN A 5 2.24 15.23 4.32
CA ASN A 5 1.39 14.86 5.46
C ASN A 5 1.41 13.35 5.80
N ASP A 6 2.10 12.54 4.98
CA ASP A 6 2.18 11.09 5.17
C ASP A 6 3.45 10.62 5.86
N PHE A 7 4.37 11.52 6.20
CA PHE A 7 5.65 11.18 6.81
C PHE A 7 5.66 11.54 8.29
N LYS A 8 5.97 10.56 9.13
CA LYS A 8 6.33 10.78 10.53
C LYS A 8 7.85 10.88 10.60
N PHE A 9 8.36 11.89 11.31
CA PHE A 9 9.79 12.01 11.56
C PHE A 9 10.30 10.73 12.23
N ALA A 10 11.36 10.15 11.67
CA ALA A 10 11.98 8.98 12.27
C ALA A 10 12.59 9.36 13.62
N ALA A 11 12.35 8.54 14.65
CA ALA A 11 13.11 8.59 15.88
C ALA A 11 14.52 8.06 15.60
N LEU A 12 15.44 8.97 15.28
CA LEU A 12 16.83 8.64 14.98
C LEU A 12 17.64 8.49 16.27
N SER A 13 18.56 7.53 16.29
CA SER A 13 19.55 7.44 17.35
C SER A 13 20.58 8.59 17.24
N PRO A 14 21.33 8.92 18.30
CA PRO A 14 22.42 9.89 18.23
C PRO A 14 23.46 9.56 17.14
N GLU A 15 23.72 8.27 16.91
CA GLU A 15 24.69 7.77 15.92
C GLU A 15 24.20 7.99 14.46
N ASP A 16 22.90 7.78 14.22
CA ASP A 16 22.28 8.05 12.92
C ASP A 16 22.27 9.55 12.60
N LEU A 17 22.04 10.39 13.62
CA LEU A 17 22.08 11.85 13.48
C LEU A 17 23.48 12.35 13.11
N GLU A 18 24.54 11.78 13.70
CA GLU A 18 25.92 12.12 13.33
C GLU A 18 26.25 11.72 11.90
N THR A 19 25.78 10.55 11.46
CA THR A 19 25.94 10.06 10.09
C THR A 19 25.24 10.99 9.09
N ILE A 20 24.00 11.40 9.38
CA ILE A 20 23.25 12.35 8.54
C ILE A 20 23.98 13.69 8.45
N LYS A 21 24.43 14.24 9.59
CA LYS A 21 25.20 15.51 9.60
C LYS A 21 26.51 15.40 8.81
N ALA A 22 27.19 14.26 8.86
CA ALA A 22 28.40 14.04 8.07
C ALA A 22 28.11 13.98 6.57
N LEU A 23 26.98 13.40 6.17
CA LEU A 23 26.52 13.36 4.78
C LEU A 23 26.06 14.73 4.29
N GLU A 24 25.34 15.50 5.10
CA GLU A 24 24.95 16.90 4.78
C GLU A 24 26.18 17.77 4.51
N LYS A 25 27.23 17.64 5.33
CA LYS A 25 28.50 18.36 5.12
C LYS A 25 29.16 18.02 3.78
N LYS A 26 29.01 16.79 3.28
CA LYS A 26 29.54 16.38 1.97
C LYS A 26 28.72 16.94 0.80
N LEU A 27 27.41 17.11 1.01
CA LEU A 27 26.47 17.56 -0.02
C LEU A 27 26.43 19.10 -0.17
N GLY A 28 26.92 19.83 0.83
CA GLY A 28 27.07 21.29 0.78
C GLY A 28 26.00 22.04 1.57
N PRO A 29 26.11 23.38 1.67
CA PRO A 29 25.33 24.19 2.60
C PRO A 29 23.83 24.25 2.26
N ASP A 30 23.47 24.01 1.01
CA ASP A 30 22.10 24.17 0.49
C ASP A 30 21.26 22.88 0.55
N ILE A 31 21.87 21.74 0.90
CA ILE A 31 21.20 20.45 0.95
C ILE A 31 20.98 20.04 2.42
N ARG A 32 19.77 19.60 2.73
CA ARG A 32 19.39 19.03 4.03
C ARG A 32 18.80 17.65 3.82
N LEU A 33 19.14 16.71 4.70
CA LEU A 33 18.68 15.33 4.64
C LEU A 33 17.61 15.12 5.71
N VAL A 34 16.46 14.55 5.31
CA VAL A 34 15.35 14.25 6.21
C VAL A 34 15.15 12.74 6.24
N ALA A 35 15.26 12.14 7.43
CA ALA A 35 14.88 10.75 7.64
C ALA A 35 13.40 10.64 8.02
N VAL A 36 12.67 9.80 7.29
CA VAL A 36 11.25 9.54 7.49
C VAL A 36 11.07 8.06 7.86
N GLU A 37 10.12 7.76 8.74
CA GLU A 37 9.75 6.36 9.01
C GLU A 37 9.14 5.74 7.74
N SER A 38 9.62 4.57 7.32
CA SER A 38 8.94 3.80 6.29
C SER A 38 7.61 3.28 6.87
N LYS A 39 6.50 3.57 6.20
CA LYS A 39 5.23 2.89 6.46
C LYS A 39 5.34 1.47 5.88
N ASP A 40 5.99 0.57 6.62
CA ASP A 40 6.36 -0.79 6.17
C ASP A 40 5.19 -1.76 6.00
N VAL A 41 3.96 -1.31 6.29
CA VAL A 41 2.78 -2.15 6.23
C VAL A 41 1.96 -1.82 5.00
N LEU A 42 2.00 -2.72 4.02
CA LEU A 42 1.09 -2.72 2.89
C LEU A 42 -0.05 -3.71 3.14
N TYR A 43 -1.23 -3.41 2.65
CA TYR A 43 -2.40 -4.27 2.69
C TYR A 43 -2.77 -4.65 1.26
N ALA A 44 -2.63 -5.93 0.92
CA ALA A 44 -3.03 -6.48 -0.36
C ALA A 44 -4.49 -6.95 -0.33
N MET A 45 -5.27 -6.53 -1.31
CA MET A 45 -6.62 -7.02 -1.55
C MET A 45 -6.58 -8.16 -2.57
N GLU A 46 -7.01 -9.34 -2.13
CA GLU A 46 -6.91 -10.57 -2.91
C GLU A 46 -8.27 -11.27 -3.03
N ALA A 47 -8.55 -11.86 -4.18
CA ALA A 47 -9.69 -12.72 -4.44
C ALA A 47 -9.28 -14.20 -4.41
N LYS A 48 -10.16 -15.05 -3.89
CA LYS A 48 -9.92 -16.50 -3.83
C LYS A 48 -10.09 -17.14 -5.22
N MET A 49 -9.05 -17.83 -5.67
CA MET A 49 -9.05 -18.54 -6.96
C MET A 49 -9.36 -20.02 -6.79
N ALA A 50 -8.76 -20.64 -5.77
CA ALA A 50 -8.95 -22.05 -5.41
C ALA A 50 -8.73 -22.25 -3.89
N PRO A 51 -8.83 -23.47 -3.33
CA PRO A 51 -8.38 -23.75 -1.96
C PRO A 51 -6.91 -23.32 -1.79
N ASN A 52 -6.63 -22.52 -0.76
CA ASN A 52 -5.31 -21.93 -0.47
C ASN A 52 -4.69 -21.03 -1.56
N GLU A 53 -5.40 -20.79 -2.66
CA GLU A 53 -4.93 -19.95 -3.76
C GLU A 53 -5.68 -18.62 -3.77
N TRP A 54 -4.91 -17.54 -3.68
CA TRP A 54 -5.40 -16.16 -3.62
C TRP A 54 -4.57 -15.32 -4.56
N GLN A 55 -5.24 -14.46 -5.33
CA GLN A 55 -4.62 -13.62 -6.33
C GLN A 55 -5.12 -12.18 -6.19
N ARG A 56 -4.33 -11.21 -6.60
CA ARG A 56 -4.68 -9.80 -6.50
C ARG A 56 -5.94 -9.48 -7.31
N VAL A 57 -6.78 -8.61 -6.75
CA VAL A 57 -8.08 -8.29 -7.36
C VAL A 57 -8.00 -7.61 -8.73
N ASP A 58 -6.92 -6.87 -9.01
CA ASP A 58 -6.71 -6.21 -10.30
C ASP A 58 -6.35 -7.20 -11.42
N GLU A 59 -5.67 -8.29 -11.08
CA GLU A 59 -5.41 -9.39 -12.01
C GLU A 59 -6.65 -10.30 -12.20
N VAL A 60 -7.45 -10.46 -11.15
CA VAL A 60 -8.65 -11.31 -11.17
C VAL A 60 -9.82 -10.62 -11.87
N TYR A 61 -9.90 -9.29 -11.81
CA TYR A 61 -10.97 -8.49 -12.41
C TYR A 61 -10.42 -7.38 -13.32
N PRO A 62 -9.71 -7.74 -14.41
CA PRO A 62 -9.09 -6.75 -15.31
C PRO A 62 -10.13 -5.83 -15.99
N GLU A 63 -11.39 -6.22 -16.05
CA GLU A 63 -12.50 -5.44 -16.57
C GLU A 63 -12.90 -4.25 -15.68
N ILE A 64 -12.49 -4.23 -14.40
CA ILE A 64 -12.81 -3.15 -13.46
C ILE A 64 -11.71 -2.08 -13.52
N LYS A 65 -11.97 -1.01 -14.27
CA LYS A 65 -11.03 0.11 -14.40
C LYS A 65 -10.77 0.79 -13.04
N GLY A 66 -9.50 1.04 -12.74
CA GLY A 66 -9.08 1.80 -11.55
C GLY A 66 -9.14 1.03 -10.23
N ILE A 67 -9.33 -0.29 -10.27
CA ILE A 67 -9.27 -1.13 -9.08
C ILE A 67 -7.86 -1.12 -8.49
N LYS A 68 -7.74 -0.72 -7.22
CA LYS A 68 -6.47 -0.77 -6.47
C LYS A 68 -6.38 -2.10 -5.74
N ALA A 69 -5.22 -2.76 -5.84
CA ALA A 69 -4.94 -3.99 -5.11
C ALA A 69 -4.09 -3.79 -3.85
N TYR A 70 -3.43 -2.65 -3.69
CA TYR A 70 -2.59 -2.34 -2.53
C TYR A 70 -3.00 -1.05 -1.86
N PHE A 71 -2.88 -1.04 -0.54
CA PHE A 71 -3.22 0.08 0.32
C PHE A 71 -2.15 0.22 1.42
N THR A 72 -1.81 1.45 1.77
CA THR A 72 -0.90 1.77 2.90
C THR A 72 -1.65 1.87 4.23
N ASP A 73 -2.98 1.81 4.19
CA ASP A 73 -3.87 1.96 5.35
C ASP A 73 -4.89 0.81 5.39
N GLN A 74 -5.11 0.24 6.57
CA GLN A 74 -5.98 -0.92 6.74
C GLN A 74 -7.45 -0.61 6.53
N ASP A 75 -7.89 0.57 6.97
CA ASP A 75 -9.28 0.98 6.90
C ASP A 75 -9.65 1.39 5.47
N ALA A 76 -8.73 2.05 4.75
CA ALA A 76 -8.85 2.26 3.31
C ALA A 76 -8.98 0.92 2.54
N ALA A 77 -8.20 -0.10 2.92
CA ALA A 77 -8.33 -1.43 2.33
C ALA A 77 -9.70 -2.08 2.62
N ARG A 78 -10.23 -1.91 3.85
CA ARG A 78 -11.55 -2.41 4.27
C ARG A 78 -12.69 -1.73 3.53
N GLU A 79 -12.62 -0.41 3.39
CA GLU A 79 -13.58 0.38 2.64
C GLU A 79 -13.60 -0.04 1.17
N ALA A 80 -12.43 -0.13 0.53
CA ALA A 80 -12.29 -0.58 -0.85
C ALA A 80 -12.83 -2.01 -1.06
N LYS A 81 -12.58 -2.92 -0.11
CA LYS A 81 -13.16 -4.27 -0.11
C LYS A 81 -14.69 -4.24 0.00
N GLY A 82 -15.26 -3.38 0.85
CA GLY A 82 -16.70 -3.19 0.99
C GLY A 82 -17.33 -2.70 -0.31
N TRP A 83 -16.75 -1.65 -0.90
CA TRP A 83 -17.15 -1.11 -2.19
C TRP A 83 -17.09 -2.17 -3.30
N LEU A 84 -15.97 -2.89 -3.42
CA LEU A 84 -15.79 -3.91 -4.45
C LEU A 84 -16.83 -5.04 -4.32
N LYS A 85 -17.15 -5.48 -3.10
CA LYS A 85 -18.22 -6.47 -2.88
C LYS A 85 -19.57 -5.97 -3.38
N GLY A 86 -19.91 -4.71 -3.12
CA GLY A 86 -21.14 -4.08 -3.62
C GLY A 86 -21.13 -3.97 -5.14
N PHE A 87 -20.02 -3.50 -5.72
CA PHE A 87 -19.84 -3.37 -7.15
C PHE A 87 -19.99 -4.71 -7.88
N LEU A 88 -19.35 -5.78 -7.39
CA LEU A 88 -19.44 -7.13 -7.99
C LEU A 88 -20.86 -7.70 -8.03
N ILE A 89 -21.75 -7.26 -7.13
CA ILE A 89 -23.17 -7.67 -7.13
C ILE A 89 -23.95 -6.81 -8.14
N ASN A 90 -23.76 -5.49 -8.10
CA ASN A 90 -24.65 -4.52 -8.71
C ASN A 90 -24.20 -3.98 -10.09
N ASN A 91 -23.00 -4.33 -10.56
CA ASN A 91 -22.50 -3.85 -11.84
C ASN A 91 -23.22 -4.51 -13.04
N ASN A 92 -23.14 -3.81 -14.18
CA ASN A 92 -23.66 -4.21 -15.48
C ASN A 92 -22.53 -4.39 -16.51
N LEU A 93 -21.31 -4.73 -16.07
CA LEU A 93 -20.19 -4.97 -17.00
C LEU A 93 -20.46 -6.20 -17.86
N ILE A 94 -19.94 -6.18 -19.08
CA ILE A 94 -19.99 -7.29 -20.04
C ILE A 94 -18.55 -7.58 -20.50
N PRO A 95 -17.99 -8.77 -20.18
CA PRO A 95 -18.58 -9.83 -19.37
C PRO A 95 -18.76 -9.41 -17.89
N LYS A 96 -19.74 -10.01 -17.21
CA LYS A 96 -19.98 -9.72 -15.79
C LYS A 96 -18.94 -10.45 -14.93
N PRO A 97 -18.18 -9.75 -14.08
CA PRO A 97 -17.19 -10.37 -13.20
C PRO A 97 -17.84 -11.40 -12.27
N LYS A 98 -17.24 -12.59 -12.16
CA LYS A 98 -17.70 -13.63 -11.23
C LYS A 98 -17.33 -13.25 -9.80
N LYS A 99 -18.34 -13.06 -8.94
CA LYS A 99 -18.10 -12.77 -7.51
C LYS A 99 -17.31 -13.89 -6.82
N ARG A 100 -16.20 -13.51 -6.17
CA ARG A 100 -15.36 -14.41 -5.34
C ARG A 100 -15.21 -13.87 -3.91
N PRO A 101 -14.88 -14.73 -2.93
CA PRO A 101 -14.43 -14.29 -1.62
C PRO A 101 -13.21 -13.36 -1.76
N ILE A 102 -13.23 -12.24 -1.04
CA ILE A 102 -12.15 -11.24 -1.03
C ILE A 102 -11.60 -11.13 0.39
N ARG A 103 -10.26 -11.12 0.53
CA ARG A 103 -9.56 -10.88 1.78
C ARG A 103 -8.62 -9.67 1.67
N ILE A 104 -8.23 -9.16 2.82
CA ILE A 104 -7.14 -8.20 2.96
C ILE A 104 -6.03 -8.95 3.68
N ARG A 105 -4.83 -8.95 3.11
CA ARG A 105 -3.64 -9.56 3.68
C ARG A 105 -2.62 -8.48 3.96
N GLN A 106 -2.07 -8.48 5.17
CA GLN A 106 -0.92 -7.64 5.48
C GLN A 106 0.30 -8.20 4.72
N VAL A 107 0.90 -7.36 3.90
CA VAL A 107 2.19 -7.57 3.25
C VAL A 107 3.21 -6.86 4.13
N VAL A 108 3.93 -7.66 4.90
CA VAL A 108 5.08 -7.18 5.65
C VAL A 108 6.26 -7.32 4.70
N ASN A 109 7.02 -6.24 4.49
CA ASN A 109 8.30 -6.33 3.80
C ASN A 109 9.24 -7.13 4.71
N THR A 110 9.31 -8.44 4.51
CA THR A 110 10.31 -9.28 5.17
C THR A 110 11.60 -9.19 4.40
N GLU A 111 12.25 -8.03 4.47
CA GLU A 111 13.68 -7.92 4.22
C GLU A 111 14.35 -7.75 5.59
N LYS A 112 15.17 -8.75 5.94
CA LYS A 112 16.05 -8.77 7.11
C LYS A 112 17.39 -8.14 6.74
#